data_AF-A0A936APD3-F1
#
_entry.id   AF-A0A936APD3-F1
#
_cell.length_a   1.000
_cell.length_b   1.000
_cell.length_c   1.000
_cell.angle_alpha   90.00
_cell.angle_beta   90.00
_cell.angle_gamma   90.00
#
_symmetry.space_group_name_H-M   'P 1'
#
loop_
_entity.id
_entity.type
_entity.pdbx_description
1 polymer ?
#
loop_
_entity_poly.entity_id
_entity_poly.type
_entity_poly.pdbx_seq_one_letter_code
_entity_poly.pdbx_strand_id
1 'polypeptide(L)'
;MSAFNPRTSTRKIILLALMVWVAFAAQTIFVSAQSLNKTLVVSSDSPEIEVINQTGSIKVSASTAGAGRVVINSRQPDSTGRVNVTQGSDGRIKVEVTGRSPIDFEITAPAAANLDLLIYKGPISISNATGTIKARVTTDGNIMLAGLRSNRINAHSSNGSISFSGDLISGGEYSLRTFSGRIDATFPSAADFKLTASSFSGVIDLGGFPMKFTRQTNQLVEASCGSGRAKVSLWTQEGSIYLHRKP
;
A
#
# COMPACT_ATOMS: atom_id res chain seq x y z
N MET A 1 -106.86 0.21 4.89
CA MET A 1 -105.66 0.74 4.19
C MET A 1 -104.81 -0.43 3.74
N SER A 2 -104.27 -0.30 2.54
CA SER A 2 -103.82 -1.32 1.58
C SER A 2 -102.64 -2.20 2.02
N ALA A 3 -102.70 -3.45 1.54
CA ALA A 3 -101.66 -4.46 1.57
C ALA A 3 -100.41 -4.11 0.74
N PHE A 4 -99.24 -4.63 1.12
CA PHE A 4 -98.07 -4.74 0.26
C PHE A 4 -97.56 -6.18 0.29
N ASN A 5 -97.53 -6.81 -0.88
CA ASN A 5 -97.04 -8.16 -1.15
C ASN A 5 -95.72 -8.05 -1.97
N PRO A 6 -95.11 -9.16 -2.43
CA PRO A 6 -93.81 -9.68 -2.04
C PRO A 6 -92.74 -9.40 -3.12
N ARG A 7 -91.50 -9.91 -2.96
CA ARG A 7 -90.78 -10.70 -4.01
C ARG A 7 -89.30 -10.99 -3.71
N THR A 8 -89.04 -12.30 -3.63
CA THR A 8 -88.01 -13.09 -4.33
C THR A 8 -86.55 -12.64 -4.39
N SER A 9 -85.74 -13.45 -3.72
CA SER A 9 -84.31 -13.71 -3.95
C SER A 9 -84.03 -14.26 -5.35
N THR A 10 -83.10 -13.63 -6.07
CA THR A 10 -82.06 -14.31 -6.87
C THR A 10 -80.99 -13.30 -7.29
N ARG A 11 -79.74 -13.46 -6.83
CA ARG A 11 -78.58 -12.81 -7.45
C ARG A 11 -77.59 -13.88 -7.88
N LYS A 12 -77.43 -14.02 -9.20
CA LYS A 12 -76.18 -14.45 -9.83
C LYS A 12 -75.11 -13.39 -9.51
N ILE A 13 -73.82 -13.76 -9.42
CA ILE A 13 -72.68 -13.07 -10.06
C ILE A 13 -71.31 -13.58 -9.54
N ILE A 14 -70.61 -14.23 -10.47
CA ILE A 14 -69.19 -14.06 -10.87
C ILE A 14 -68.07 -14.50 -9.90
N LEU A 15 -67.38 -15.58 -10.29
CA LEU A 15 -66.01 -15.91 -9.87
C LEU A 15 -65.05 -14.78 -10.25
N LEU A 16 -64.31 -14.25 -9.29
CA LEU A 16 -63.17 -13.37 -9.51
C LEU A 16 -61.88 -14.17 -9.26
N ALA A 17 -61.12 -14.45 -10.32
CA ALA A 17 -59.78 -15.03 -10.22
C ALA A 17 -58.80 -13.94 -9.78
N LEU A 18 -58.27 -14.05 -8.56
CA LEU A 18 -57.27 -13.14 -8.03
C LEU A 18 -55.87 -13.59 -8.54
N MET A 19 -55.37 -12.91 -9.58
CA MET A 19 -54.02 -13.12 -10.08
C MET A 19 -53.05 -12.33 -9.20
N VAL A 20 -52.42 -12.99 -8.22
CA VAL A 20 -51.40 -12.39 -7.36
C VAL A 20 -50.12 -12.21 -8.18
N TRP A 21 -49.83 -10.97 -8.57
CA TRP A 21 -48.50 -10.59 -9.06
C TRP A 21 -47.56 -10.44 -7.86
N VAL A 22 -46.72 -11.44 -7.59
CA VAL A 22 -45.59 -11.27 -6.67
C VAL A 22 -44.47 -10.59 -7.45
N ALA A 23 -44.37 -9.27 -7.35
CA ALA A 23 -43.21 -8.53 -7.80
C ALA A 23 -42.03 -8.85 -6.87
N PHE A 24 -41.12 -9.71 -7.32
CA PHE A 24 -39.87 -10.01 -6.62
C PHE A 24 -38.92 -8.83 -6.82
N ALA A 25 -39.04 -7.80 -5.99
CA ALA A 25 -38.07 -6.72 -5.96
C ALA A 25 -36.77 -7.26 -5.33
N ALA A 26 -35.77 -7.55 -6.15
CA ALA A 26 -34.43 -7.85 -5.68
C ALA A 26 -33.89 -6.60 -4.95
N GLN A 27 -33.97 -6.59 -3.62
CA GLN A 27 -33.37 -5.52 -2.83
C GLN A 27 -31.86 -5.68 -2.91
N THR A 28 -31.20 -4.80 -3.66
CA THR A 28 -29.75 -4.68 -3.64
C THR A 28 -29.35 -4.19 -2.25
N ILE A 29 -28.67 -5.04 -1.47
CA ILE A 29 -28.05 -4.64 -0.22
C ILE A 29 -26.89 -3.72 -0.60
N PHE A 30 -27.06 -2.41 -0.43
CA PHE A 30 -25.95 -1.47 -0.46
C PHE A 30 -25.16 -1.65 0.83
N VAL A 31 -24.02 -2.34 0.75
CA VAL A 31 -23.02 -2.29 1.81
C VAL A 31 -22.40 -0.89 1.77
N SER A 32 -22.69 -0.06 2.77
CA SER A 32 -22.11 1.28 2.84
C SER A 32 -20.64 1.18 3.20
N ALA A 33 -19.77 1.47 2.23
CA ALA A 33 -18.36 1.73 2.51
C ALA A 33 -18.25 2.85 3.55
N GLN A 34 -17.36 2.68 4.53
CA GLN A 34 -17.04 3.69 5.51
C GLN A 34 -15.71 4.36 5.16
N SER A 35 -15.60 5.64 5.50
CA SER A 35 -14.36 6.39 5.32
C SER A 35 -14.01 7.22 6.54
N LEU A 36 -12.73 7.25 6.90
CA LEU A 36 -12.17 8.20 7.86
C LEU A 36 -11.42 9.29 7.09
N ASN A 37 -11.54 10.53 7.56
CA ASN A 37 -10.64 11.61 7.18
C ASN A 37 -10.13 12.26 8.47
N LYS A 38 -8.82 12.17 8.71
CA LYS A 38 -8.14 12.77 9.86
C LYS A 38 -7.02 13.65 9.35
N THR A 39 -7.02 14.92 9.78
CA THR A 39 -5.87 15.81 9.57
C THR A 39 -5.20 16.12 10.90
N LEU A 40 -3.89 15.99 10.94
CA LEU A 40 -3.04 16.26 12.10
C LEU A 40 -2.08 17.40 11.75
N VAL A 41 -1.85 18.28 12.72
CA VAL A 41 -0.82 19.31 12.64
C VAL A 41 0.44 18.75 13.27
N VAL A 42 1.57 18.89 12.59
CA VAL A 42 2.88 18.45 13.06
C VAL A 42 3.79 19.66 13.20
N SER A 43 4.46 19.75 14.35
CA SER A 43 5.38 20.84 14.65
C SER A 43 6.80 20.60 14.14
N SER A 44 7.08 19.38 13.66
CA SER A 44 8.36 18.97 13.09
C SER A 44 8.25 18.86 11.57
N ASP A 45 9.31 19.26 10.87
CA ASP A 45 9.43 19.10 9.42
C ASP A 45 9.67 17.64 9.01
N SER A 46 10.16 16.82 9.93
CA SER A 46 10.41 15.38 9.75
C SER A 46 9.63 14.55 10.77
N PRO A 47 8.28 14.56 10.72
CA PRO A 47 7.47 13.76 11.64
C PRO A 47 7.74 12.28 11.43
N GLU A 48 7.64 11.49 12.49
CA GLU A 48 7.66 10.03 12.41
C GLU A 48 6.23 9.50 12.35
N ILE A 49 5.94 8.70 11.33
CA ILE A 49 4.61 8.15 11.06
C ILE A 49 4.73 6.63 11.03
N GLU A 50 4.13 5.98 12.01
CA GLU A 50 3.99 4.53 12.08
C GLU A 50 2.58 4.13 11.64
N VAL A 51 2.48 3.21 10.67
CA VAL A 51 1.21 2.66 10.21
C VAL A 51 1.25 1.15 10.29
N ILE A 52 0.36 0.58 11.10
CA ILE A 52 0.16 -0.85 11.26
C ILE A 52 -1.21 -1.22 10.70
N ASN A 53 -1.21 -1.90 9.55
CA ASN A 53 -2.41 -2.39 8.91
C ASN A 53 -2.43 -3.92 8.87
N GLN A 54 -3.61 -4.51 8.95
CA GLN A 54 -3.77 -5.97 8.84
C GLN A 54 -3.97 -6.38 7.38
N THR A 55 -4.97 -5.81 6.73
CA THR A 55 -5.33 -6.13 5.35
C THR A 55 -5.79 -4.88 4.62
N GLY A 56 -5.73 -4.88 3.29
CA GLY A 56 -6.08 -3.72 2.45
C GLY A 56 -4.84 -3.14 1.78
N SER A 57 -4.64 -1.83 1.86
CA SER A 57 -3.49 -1.16 1.22
C SER A 57 -2.98 0.01 2.03
N ILE A 58 -1.71 0.37 1.85
CA ILE A 58 -1.13 1.61 2.36
C ILE A 58 -0.53 2.38 1.19
N LYS A 59 -1.06 3.56 0.91
CA LYS A 59 -0.51 4.49 -0.08
C LYS A 59 -0.09 5.78 0.61
N VAL A 60 1.18 6.15 0.47
CA VAL A 60 1.75 7.40 0.99
C VAL A 60 2.20 8.28 -0.17
N SER A 61 1.70 9.51 -0.18
CA SER A 61 2.11 10.56 -1.11
C SER A 61 2.79 11.67 -0.31
N ALA A 62 4.12 11.75 -0.39
CA ALA A 62 4.86 12.77 0.31
C ALA A 62 4.92 14.06 -0.52
N SER A 63 4.82 15.22 0.12
CA SER A 63 4.73 16.51 -0.56
C SER A 63 5.42 17.63 0.22
N THR A 64 5.95 18.61 -0.51
CA THR A 64 6.49 19.86 0.05
C THR A 64 5.40 20.94 0.22
N ALA A 65 4.29 20.84 -0.50
CA ALA A 65 3.21 21.83 -0.49
C ALA A 65 2.32 21.80 0.79
N GLY A 66 2.56 20.84 1.68
CA GLY A 66 1.79 20.61 2.90
C GLY A 66 2.67 20.49 4.15
N ALA A 67 3.80 21.21 4.19
CA ALA A 67 4.67 21.25 5.36
C ALA A 67 3.86 21.52 6.65
N GLY A 68 4.13 20.75 7.71
CA GLY A 68 3.42 20.90 8.98
C GLY A 68 2.06 20.17 9.09
N ARG A 69 1.63 19.39 8.09
CA ARG A 69 0.37 18.62 8.17
C ARG A 69 0.53 17.18 7.70
N VAL A 70 -0.19 16.29 8.35
CA VAL A 70 -0.38 14.89 7.91
C VAL A 70 -1.88 14.66 7.73
N VAL A 71 -2.28 14.21 6.53
CA VAL A 71 -3.67 13.89 6.19
C VAL A 71 -3.76 12.39 6.02
N ILE A 72 -4.63 11.74 6.79
CA ILE A 72 -4.88 10.30 6.75
C ILE A 72 -6.33 10.10 6.33
N ASN A 73 -6.49 9.59 5.12
CA ASN A 73 -7.77 9.09 4.65
C ASN A 73 -7.76 7.57 4.73
N SER A 74 -8.89 6.97 5.12
CA SER A 74 -9.09 5.54 4.99
C SER A 74 -10.43 5.21 4.38
N ARG A 75 -10.49 4.05 3.71
CA ARG A 75 -11.72 3.46 3.18
C ARG A 75 -11.78 2.00 3.62
N GLN A 76 -12.93 1.60 4.14
CA GLN A 76 -13.20 0.21 4.52
C GLN A 76 -14.59 -0.21 4.03
N PRO A 77 -14.81 -1.47 3.63
CA PRO A 77 -16.08 -1.93 3.10
C PRO A 77 -17.17 -2.04 4.17
N ASP A 78 -16.80 -2.20 5.44
CA ASP A 78 -17.73 -2.44 6.53
C ASP A 78 -17.23 -1.83 7.86
N SER A 79 -17.99 -1.99 8.93
CA SER A 79 -17.67 -1.48 10.26
C SER A 79 -16.94 -2.47 11.17
N THR A 80 -16.45 -3.60 10.63
CA THR A 80 -15.78 -4.65 11.43
C THR A 80 -14.31 -4.34 11.68
N GLY A 81 -13.80 -3.26 11.07
CA GLY A 81 -12.49 -2.67 11.31
C GLY A 81 -12.62 -1.34 12.04
N ARG A 82 -11.60 -1.02 12.83
CA ARG A 82 -11.46 0.27 13.50
C ARG A 82 -10.06 0.81 13.29
N VAL A 83 -9.99 2.07 12.88
CA VAL A 83 -8.74 2.81 12.72
C VAL A 83 -8.52 3.67 13.97
N ASN A 84 -7.43 3.42 14.69
CA ASN A 84 -6.98 4.23 15.80
C ASN A 84 -5.84 5.13 15.32
N VAL A 85 -5.99 6.44 15.47
CA VAL A 85 -4.95 7.42 15.14
C VAL A 85 -4.57 8.17 16.41
N THR A 86 -3.32 8.06 16.83
CA THR A 86 -2.78 8.77 17.99
C THR A 86 -1.58 9.62 17.60
N GLN A 87 -1.42 10.76 18.28
CA GLN A 87 -0.25 11.61 18.16
C GLN A 87 0.37 11.74 19.55
N GLY A 88 1.60 11.26 19.71
CA GLY A 88 2.37 11.35 20.94
C GLY A 88 2.80 12.79 21.25
N SER A 89 3.17 13.05 22.49
CA SER A 89 3.75 14.34 22.90
C SER A 89 5.10 14.62 22.25
N ASP A 90 5.79 13.57 21.79
CA ASP A 90 7.01 13.63 20.99
C ASP A 90 6.74 13.92 19.49
N GLY A 91 5.47 14.08 19.10
CA GLY A 91 5.05 14.37 17.73
C GLY A 91 4.93 13.14 16.83
N ARG A 92 5.21 11.93 17.34
CA ARG A 92 5.03 10.68 16.57
C ARG A 92 3.55 10.44 16.30
N ILE A 93 3.23 10.03 15.08
CA ILE A 93 1.88 9.66 14.68
C ILE A 93 1.84 8.15 14.54
N LYS A 94 0.96 7.49 15.31
CA LYS A 94 0.70 6.06 15.18
C LYS A 94 -0.71 5.83 14.63
N VAL A 95 -0.80 5.06 13.56
CA VAL A 95 -2.04 4.59 12.94
C VAL A 95 -2.09 3.08 13.09
N GLU A 96 -3.12 2.56 13.76
CA GLU A 96 -3.25 1.13 14.03
C GLU A 96 -4.66 0.64 13.71
N VAL A 97 -4.73 -0.48 12.99
CA VAL A 97 -5.99 -1.14 12.66
C VAL A 97 -6.27 -2.27 13.64
N THR A 98 -7.49 -2.29 14.17
CA THR A 98 -8.04 -3.41 14.92
C THR A 98 -9.30 -3.94 14.23
N GLY A 99 -9.64 -5.21 14.43
CA GLY A 99 -10.80 -5.83 13.80
C GLY A 99 -10.42 -6.76 12.65
N ARG A 100 -11.28 -6.90 11.64
CA ARG A 100 -11.05 -7.84 10.52
C ARG A 100 -11.26 -7.23 9.13
N SER A 101 -11.79 -6.01 9.05
CA SER A 101 -12.08 -5.35 7.77
C SER A 101 -10.78 -4.96 7.06
N PRO A 102 -10.69 -5.15 5.73
CA PRO A 102 -9.60 -4.58 4.95
C PRO A 102 -9.73 -3.05 4.91
N ILE A 103 -8.63 -2.35 5.18
CA ILE A 103 -8.60 -0.90 5.22
C ILE A 103 -7.58 -0.40 4.20
N ASP A 104 -8.06 0.42 3.26
CA ASP A 104 -7.23 1.13 2.31
C ASP A 104 -6.86 2.50 2.90
N PHE A 105 -5.58 2.75 3.09
CA PHE A 105 -5.07 4.05 3.55
C PHE A 105 -4.53 4.87 2.39
N GLU A 106 -4.93 6.14 2.34
CA GLU A 106 -4.29 7.16 1.52
C GLU A 106 -3.80 8.28 2.45
N ILE A 107 -2.47 8.39 2.56
CA ILE A 107 -1.79 9.28 3.49
C ILE A 107 -1.02 10.33 2.70
N THR A 108 -1.25 11.60 3.01
CA THR A 108 -0.42 12.71 2.55
C THR A 108 0.42 13.20 3.71
N ALA A 109 1.74 13.23 3.52
CA ALA A 109 2.70 13.60 4.56
C ALA A 109 3.74 14.59 4.02
N PRO A 110 4.46 15.32 4.89
CA PRO A 110 5.61 16.12 4.48
C PRO A 110 6.67 15.24 3.79
N ALA A 111 7.36 15.78 2.79
CA ALA A 111 8.41 15.04 2.06
C ALA A 111 9.48 14.44 2.99
N ALA A 112 9.87 15.17 4.04
CA ALA A 112 10.89 14.75 5.00
C ALA A 112 10.36 13.82 6.12
N ALA A 113 9.10 13.39 6.07
CA ALA A 113 8.55 12.46 7.06
C ALA A 113 9.30 11.13 7.07
N ASN A 114 9.54 10.62 8.28
CA ASN A 114 10.05 9.27 8.50
C ASN A 114 8.87 8.30 8.54
N LEU A 115 8.91 7.26 7.71
CA LEU A 115 7.81 6.33 7.52
C LEU A 115 8.19 4.93 8.01
N ASP A 116 7.47 4.43 9.01
CA ASP A 116 7.48 3.01 9.40
C ASP A 116 6.13 2.38 9.05
N LEU A 117 6.08 1.63 7.96
CA LEU A 117 4.86 1.02 7.44
C LEU A 117 4.95 -0.50 7.59
N LEU A 118 3.94 -1.07 8.23
CA LEU A 118 3.77 -2.50 8.39
C LEU A 118 2.37 -2.88 7.92
N ILE A 119 2.28 -3.80 6.97
CA ILE A 119 1.04 -4.45 6.57
C ILE A 119 1.18 -5.96 6.66
N TYR A 120 0.18 -6.63 7.24
CA TYR A 120 0.20 -8.09 7.28
C TYR A 120 -0.04 -8.69 5.89
N LYS A 121 -1.06 -8.21 5.15
CA LYS A 121 -1.34 -8.60 3.76
C LYS A 121 -1.85 -7.41 2.92
N GLY A 122 -1.23 -7.16 1.79
CA GLY A 122 -1.61 -6.11 0.86
C GLY A 122 -0.44 -5.24 0.41
N PRO A 123 -0.65 -4.38 -0.62
CA PRO A 123 0.42 -3.58 -1.18
C PRO A 123 0.76 -2.35 -0.31
N ILE A 124 2.03 -1.95 -0.38
CA ILE A 124 2.51 -0.66 0.11
C ILE A 124 2.99 0.15 -1.09
N SER A 125 2.57 1.41 -1.21
CA SER A 125 3.11 2.34 -2.20
C SER A 125 3.53 3.65 -1.55
N ILE A 126 4.74 4.12 -1.84
CA ILE A 126 5.30 5.37 -1.31
C ILE A 126 5.84 6.18 -2.48
N SER A 127 5.50 7.47 -2.52
CA SER A 127 5.96 8.38 -3.55
C SER A 127 6.56 9.68 -2.99
N ASN A 128 7.60 10.19 -3.66
CA ASN A 128 8.20 11.51 -3.48
C ASN A 128 8.74 11.81 -2.06
N ALA A 129 9.07 10.79 -1.29
CA ALA A 129 9.60 10.95 0.06
C ALA A 129 11.12 11.17 0.07
N THR A 130 11.58 11.94 1.05
CA THR A 130 13.00 12.25 1.32
C THR A 130 13.46 11.83 2.71
N GLY A 131 12.52 11.57 3.64
CA GLY A 131 12.81 11.03 4.97
C GLY A 131 13.21 9.55 4.95
N THR A 132 13.44 8.97 6.12
CA THR A 132 13.78 7.54 6.22
C THR A 132 12.56 6.65 6.00
N ILE A 133 12.74 5.51 5.34
CA ILE A 133 11.64 4.63 4.95
C ILE A 133 11.92 3.20 5.42
N LYS A 134 10.93 2.62 6.09
CA LYS A 134 10.90 1.22 6.50
C LYS A 134 9.54 0.64 6.13
N ALA A 135 9.47 -0.13 5.06
CA ALA A 135 8.22 -0.73 4.55
C ALA A 135 8.28 -2.25 4.66
N ARG A 136 7.31 -2.85 5.36
CA ARG A 136 7.27 -4.29 5.63
C ARG A 136 5.91 -4.87 5.28
N VAL A 137 5.93 -5.92 4.46
CA VAL A 137 4.77 -6.78 4.16
C VAL A 137 5.05 -8.15 4.77
N THR A 138 4.19 -8.62 5.67
CA THR A 138 4.44 -9.86 6.42
C THR A 138 4.14 -11.13 5.62
N THR A 139 3.08 -11.14 4.81
CA THR A 139 2.66 -12.33 4.05
C THR A 139 2.71 -12.07 2.55
N ASP A 140 1.62 -11.58 1.95
CA ASP A 140 1.52 -11.32 0.52
C ASP A 140 1.34 -9.83 0.25
N GLY A 141 2.13 -9.26 -0.65
CA GLY A 141 1.97 -7.89 -1.11
C GLY A 141 3.22 -7.29 -1.75
N ASN A 142 2.98 -6.46 -2.76
CA ASN A 142 4.03 -5.74 -3.46
C ASN A 142 4.39 -4.45 -2.71
N ILE A 143 5.66 -4.04 -2.80
CA ILE A 143 6.13 -2.74 -2.31
C ILE A 143 6.57 -1.92 -3.51
N MET A 144 5.95 -0.75 -3.71
CA MET A 144 6.29 0.17 -4.78
C MET A 144 6.81 1.49 -4.21
N LEU A 145 8.07 1.80 -4.51
CA LEU A 145 8.78 2.97 -4.04
C LEU A 145 9.16 3.85 -5.24
N ALA A 146 8.57 5.03 -5.37
CA ALA A 146 8.70 5.85 -6.59
C ALA A 146 9.12 7.30 -6.31
N GLY A 147 10.05 7.82 -7.11
CA GLY A 147 10.50 9.21 -7.00
C GLY A 147 11.17 9.53 -5.66
N LEU A 148 11.82 8.54 -5.04
CA LEU A 148 12.40 8.72 -3.70
C LEU A 148 13.74 9.43 -3.76
N ARG A 149 13.99 10.28 -2.76
CA ARG A 149 15.30 10.90 -2.50
C ARG A 149 15.62 10.79 -1.01
N SER A 150 15.65 9.54 -0.54
CA SER A 150 15.90 9.18 0.86
C SER A 150 17.30 8.60 1.01
N ASN A 151 17.96 8.87 2.15
CA ASN A 151 19.27 8.31 2.47
C ASN A 151 19.21 6.92 3.12
N ARG A 152 18.03 6.49 3.60
CA ARG A 152 17.85 5.19 4.24
C ARG A 152 16.53 4.56 3.83
N ILE A 153 16.60 3.41 3.17
CA ILE A 153 15.44 2.64 2.72
C ILE A 153 15.61 1.18 3.14
N ASN A 154 14.60 0.66 3.82
CA ASN A 154 14.47 -0.76 4.15
C ASN A 154 13.10 -1.24 3.69
N ALA A 155 13.06 -2.06 2.64
CA ALA A 155 11.85 -2.67 2.13
C ALA A 155 11.95 -4.19 2.27
N HIS A 156 10.94 -4.80 2.87
CA HIS A 156 10.88 -6.24 3.10
C HIS A 156 9.50 -6.79 2.73
N SER A 157 9.44 -7.83 1.91
CA SER A 157 8.22 -8.60 1.68
C SER A 157 8.49 -10.10 1.83
N SER A 158 7.55 -10.88 2.36
CA SER A 158 7.67 -12.34 2.34
C SER A 158 7.32 -12.88 0.95
N ASN A 159 6.17 -12.49 0.42
CA ASN A 159 5.72 -12.88 -0.92
C ASN A 159 5.23 -11.66 -1.68
N GLY A 160 6.00 -11.24 -2.67
CA GLY A 160 5.67 -10.08 -3.48
C GLY A 160 6.91 -9.44 -4.09
N SER A 161 6.66 -8.66 -5.14
CA SER A 161 7.72 -7.93 -5.83
C SER A 161 7.97 -6.58 -5.18
N ILE A 162 9.22 -6.14 -5.21
CA ILE A 162 9.64 -4.82 -4.72
C ILE A 162 10.14 -4.02 -5.92
N SER A 163 9.49 -2.90 -6.21
CA SER A 163 9.96 -1.93 -7.20
C SER A 163 10.47 -0.68 -6.50
N PHE A 164 11.67 -0.24 -6.89
CA PHE A 164 12.30 0.96 -6.41
C PHE A 164 12.70 1.86 -7.58
N SER A 165 12.36 3.14 -7.49
CA SER A 165 12.83 4.19 -8.38
C SER A 165 13.14 5.43 -7.56
N GLY A 166 14.39 5.86 -7.58
CA GLY A 166 14.83 7.01 -6.81
C GLY A 166 16.33 7.26 -6.94
N ASP A 167 16.76 8.36 -6.31
CA ASP A 167 18.16 8.76 -6.28
C ASP A 167 18.93 8.01 -5.20
N LEU A 168 20.20 7.69 -5.48
CA LEU A 168 21.13 7.16 -4.49
C LEU A 168 21.95 8.31 -3.91
N ILE A 169 21.71 8.62 -2.63
CA ILE A 169 22.42 9.65 -1.89
C ILE A 169 23.76 9.09 -1.41
N SER A 170 24.82 9.89 -1.52
CA SER A 170 26.15 9.54 -0.99
C SER A 170 26.06 9.20 0.51
N GLY A 171 26.64 8.06 0.91
CA GLY A 171 26.54 7.53 2.27
C GLY A 171 25.20 6.87 2.61
N GLY A 172 24.26 6.85 1.66
CA GLY A 172 22.95 6.24 1.86
C GLY A 172 22.98 4.71 1.90
N GLU A 173 21.96 4.13 2.52
CA GLU A 173 21.80 2.69 2.69
C GLU A 173 20.43 2.23 2.19
N TYR A 174 20.45 1.30 1.23
CA TYR A 174 19.27 0.82 0.53
C TYR A 174 19.23 -0.70 0.65
N SER A 175 18.25 -1.25 1.37
CA SER A 175 18.04 -2.69 1.50
C SER A 175 16.65 -3.07 0.99
N LEU A 176 16.61 -3.85 -0.08
CA LEU A 176 15.38 -4.41 -0.64
C LEU A 176 15.47 -5.93 -0.52
N ARG A 177 14.52 -6.53 0.18
CA ARG A 177 14.51 -7.97 0.47
C ARG A 177 13.14 -8.56 0.21
N THR A 178 13.07 -9.61 -0.58
CA THR A 178 11.84 -10.41 -0.71
C THR A 178 12.16 -11.89 -0.53
N PHE A 179 11.30 -12.71 0.06
CA PHE A 179 11.56 -14.15 0.09
C PHE A 179 11.18 -14.79 -1.25
N SER A 180 9.94 -14.59 -1.69
CA SER A 180 9.49 -14.98 -3.03
C SER A 180 9.01 -13.74 -3.80
N GLY A 181 9.68 -13.43 -4.90
CA GLY A 181 9.33 -12.29 -5.73
C GLY A 181 10.52 -11.61 -6.43
N ARG A 182 10.19 -10.71 -7.34
CA ARG A 182 11.15 -9.95 -8.13
C ARG A 182 11.56 -8.65 -7.42
N ILE A 183 12.81 -8.25 -7.60
CA ILE A 183 13.27 -6.91 -7.23
C ILE A 183 13.61 -6.16 -8.51
N ASP A 184 12.92 -5.04 -8.76
CA ASP A 184 13.20 -4.10 -9.84
C ASP A 184 13.71 -2.80 -9.25
N ALA A 185 15.00 -2.49 -9.41
CA ALA A 185 15.60 -1.29 -8.87
C ALA A 185 16.11 -0.38 -9.99
N THR A 186 15.53 0.81 -10.09
CA THR A 186 15.86 1.82 -11.08
C THR A 186 16.69 2.92 -10.44
N PHE A 187 17.93 3.08 -10.90
CA PHE A 187 18.86 4.11 -10.41
C PHE A 187 19.24 5.09 -11.53
N PRO A 188 19.65 6.33 -11.20
CA PRO A 188 20.22 7.26 -12.17
C PRO A 188 21.40 6.66 -12.92
N SER A 189 21.54 6.98 -14.21
CA SER A 189 22.63 6.52 -15.07
C SER A 189 24.03 6.86 -14.53
N ALA A 190 24.14 7.96 -13.76
CA ALA A 190 25.34 8.46 -13.08
C ALA A 190 25.45 8.04 -11.60
N ALA A 191 24.69 7.03 -11.16
CA ALA A 191 24.69 6.60 -9.76
C ALA A 191 26.04 6.02 -9.30
N ASP A 192 26.37 6.26 -8.03
CA ASP A 192 27.63 5.88 -7.39
C ASP A 192 27.36 5.02 -6.15
N PHE A 193 27.55 3.71 -6.28
CA PHE A 193 27.10 2.76 -5.27
C PHE A 193 27.90 1.45 -5.27
N LYS A 194 27.99 0.84 -4.08
CA LYS A 194 28.42 -0.53 -3.88
C LYS A 194 27.18 -1.42 -3.84
N LEU A 195 27.17 -2.45 -4.66
CA LEU A 195 26.10 -3.42 -4.80
C LEU A 195 26.48 -4.74 -4.13
N THR A 196 25.55 -5.28 -3.35
CA THR A 196 25.49 -6.69 -2.96
C THR A 196 24.11 -7.21 -3.35
N ALA A 197 24.05 -7.94 -4.47
CA ALA A 197 22.81 -8.56 -4.97
C ALA A 197 22.91 -10.07 -4.84
N SER A 198 21.89 -10.72 -4.28
CA SER A 198 21.86 -12.18 -4.15
C SER A 198 20.48 -12.75 -4.44
N SER A 199 20.45 -13.80 -5.26
CA SER A 199 19.26 -14.59 -5.57
C SER A 199 19.62 -16.06 -5.46
N PHE A 200 18.90 -16.85 -4.67
CA PHE A 200 19.16 -18.29 -4.60
C PHE A 200 18.64 -19.02 -5.84
N SER A 201 17.42 -18.68 -6.28
CA SER A 201 16.77 -19.20 -7.48
C SER A 201 16.22 -18.07 -8.34
N GLY A 202 16.96 -17.67 -9.37
CA GLY A 202 16.55 -16.66 -10.35
C GLY A 202 17.74 -16.02 -11.06
N VAL A 203 17.47 -14.93 -11.78
CA VAL A 203 18.48 -14.20 -12.57
C VAL A 203 18.83 -12.89 -11.87
N ILE A 204 20.11 -12.51 -11.92
CA ILE A 204 20.58 -11.19 -11.52
C ILE A 204 21.02 -10.47 -12.80
N ASP A 205 20.25 -9.48 -13.23
CA ASP A 205 20.55 -8.59 -14.35
C ASP A 205 20.89 -7.20 -13.82
N LEU A 206 22.04 -6.68 -14.25
CA LEU A 206 22.60 -5.41 -13.78
C LEU A 206 22.35 -4.26 -14.76
N GLY A 207 21.51 -4.42 -15.78
CA GLY A 207 21.03 -3.31 -16.61
C GLY A 207 22.12 -2.50 -17.35
N GLY A 208 23.30 -3.10 -17.55
CA GLY A 208 24.42 -2.45 -18.24
C GLY A 208 25.09 -1.31 -17.47
N PHE A 209 25.03 -1.29 -16.13
CA PHE A 209 25.87 -0.37 -15.34
C PHE A 209 27.37 -0.68 -15.54
N PRO A 210 28.26 0.33 -15.59
CA PRO A 210 29.71 0.12 -15.66
C PRO A 210 30.27 -0.33 -14.30
N MET A 211 30.07 -1.61 -13.97
CA MET A 211 30.40 -2.19 -12.68
C MET A 211 31.84 -2.70 -12.62
N LYS A 212 32.51 -2.48 -11.48
CA LYS A 212 33.75 -3.17 -11.09
C LYS A 212 33.40 -4.33 -10.15
N PHE A 213 33.56 -5.55 -10.63
CA PHE A 213 33.18 -6.74 -9.88
C PHE A 213 34.26 -7.13 -8.86
N THR A 214 33.84 -7.37 -7.63
CA THR A 214 34.69 -7.96 -6.58
C THR A 214 34.44 -9.47 -6.48
N ARG A 215 33.18 -9.88 -6.56
CA ARG A 215 32.78 -11.30 -6.55
C ARG A 215 31.55 -11.48 -7.41
N GLN A 216 31.54 -12.51 -8.25
CA GLN A 216 30.40 -12.85 -9.08
C GLN A 216 30.25 -14.36 -9.18
N THR A 217 29.08 -14.85 -8.78
CA THR A 217 28.62 -16.22 -8.97
C THR A 217 27.21 -16.18 -9.56
N ASN A 218 26.61 -17.33 -9.83
CA ASN A 218 25.23 -17.40 -10.31
C ASN A 218 24.20 -16.88 -9.28
N GLN A 219 24.56 -16.86 -7.98
CA GLN A 219 23.64 -16.53 -6.88
C GLN A 219 24.02 -15.26 -6.11
N LEU A 220 25.18 -14.69 -6.40
CA LEU A 220 25.73 -13.54 -5.69
C LEU A 220 26.54 -12.65 -6.62
N VAL A 221 26.26 -11.36 -6.56
CA VAL A 221 27.04 -10.30 -7.19
C VAL A 221 27.45 -9.29 -6.12
N GLU A 222 28.75 -9.08 -5.99
CA GLU A 222 29.34 -7.99 -5.24
C GLU A 222 30.17 -7.14 -6.21
N ALA A 223 29.76 -5.88 -6.38
CA ALA A 223 30.36 -4.99 -7.35
C ALA A 223 30.23 -3.52 -6.91
N SER A 224 30.96 -2.63 -7.56
CA SER A 224 30.83 -1.19 -7.35
C SER A 224 30.66 -0.44 -8.68
N CYS A 225 29.78 0.55 -8.68
CA CYS A 225 29.64 1.56 -9.72
C CYS A 225 30.24 2.87 -9.20
N GLY A 226 31.16 3.48 -9.95
CA GLY A 226 31.85 4.69 -9.51
C GLY A 226 32.79 4.46 -8.33
N SER A 227 32.64 5.24 -7.26
CA SER A 227 33.47 5.18 -6.04
C SER A 227 32.86 4.34 -4.91
N GLY A 228 31.61 3.88 -5.06
CA GLY A 228 30.91 3.05 -4.10
C GLY A 228 30.30 3.81 -2.92
N ARG A 229 29.89 5.08 -3.09
CA ARG A 229 29.46 5.95 -1.97
C ARG A 229 28.15 5.56 -1.31
N ALA A 230 27.17 5.05 -2.06
CA ALA A 230 25.94 4.48 -1.50
C ALA A 230 26.08 2.96 -1.32
N LYS A 231 25.37 2.36 -0.36
CA LYS A 231 25.32 0.91 -0.18
C LYS A 231 23.96 0.38 -0.62
N VAL A 232 23.95 -0.56 -1.55
CA VAL A 232 22.74 -1.20 -2.08
C VAL A 232 22.81 -2.70 -1.81
N SER A 233 21.86 -3.22 -1.05
CA SER A 233 21.72 -4.63 -0.73
C SER A 233 20.38 -5.14 -1.25
N LEU A 234 20.44 -6.02 -2.26
CA LEU A 234 19.28 -6.64 -2.89
C LEU A 234 19.32 -8.13 -2.59
N TRP A 235 18.22 -8.69 -2.10
CA TRP A 235 18.18 -10.11 -1.76
C TRP A 235 16.82 -10.72 -2.08
N THR A 236 16.85 -11.87 -2.76
CA THR A 236 15.68 -12.73 -2.93
C THR A 236 16.03 -14.20 -2.75
N GLN A 237 15.13 -15.01 -2.21
CA GLN A 237 15.32 -16.46 -2.17
C GLN A 237 14.85 -17.09 -3.49
N GLU A 238 13.62 -16.77 -3.89
CA GLU A 238 12.98 -17.27 -5.10
C GLU A 238 12.50 -16.09 -5.95
N GLY A 239 13.32 -15.69 -6.90
CA GLY A 239 13.00 -14.59 -7.79
C GLY A 239 14.21 -13.97 -8.43
N SER A 240 13.97 -13.00 -9.31
CA SER A 240 15.01 -12.35 -10.08
C SER A 240 15.22 -10.91 -9.62
N ILE A 241 16.43 -10.42 -9.79
CA ILE A 241 16.84 -9.05 -9.48
C ILE A 241 17.20 -8.37 -10.79
N TYR A 242 16.54 -7.26 -11.09
CA TYR A 242 16.82 -6.44 -12.27
C TYR A 242 17.19 -5.03 -11.82
N LEU A 243 18.34 -4.56 -12.29
CA LEU A 243 18.69 -3.15 -12.25
C LEU A 243 18.31 -2.48 -13.56
N HIS A 244 17.78 -1.27 -13.45
CA HIS A 244 17.43 -0.44 -14.61
C HIS A 244 18.14 0.90 -14.50
N ARG A 245 18.58 1.43 -15.65
CA ARG A 245 19.16 2.77 -15.73
C ARG A 245 18.05 3.76 -16.05
N LYS A 246 17.88 4.77 -15.20
CA LYS A 246 17.12 5.97 -15.53
C LYS A 246 18.07 6.93 -16.27
N PRO A 247 17.73 7.37 -17.50
CA PRO A 247 18.55 8.31 -18.25
C PRO A 247 18.83 9.57 -17.44
#